data_AF-A0A0F9H416-F1
#
_entry.id   AF-A0A0F9H416-F1
#
_cell.length_a   1.000
_cell.length_b   1.000
_cell.length_c   1.000
_cell.angle_alpha   90.00
_cell.angle_beta   90.00
_cell.angle_gamma   90.00
#
_symmetry.space_group_name_H-M   'P 1'
#
loop_
_entity.id
_entity.type
_entity.pdbx_description
1 polymer ?
#
loop_
_entity_poly.entity_id
_entity_poly.type
_entity_poly.pdbx_seq_one_letter_code
_entity_poly.pdbx_strand_id
1 'polypeptide(L)' 'RDRRKKIQKAIDLLDDVLVDEQEAYDNMPENLQDSDKGDTMQTGIDNLQDGKDLLEEVLA' A
#
# COMPACT_ATOMS: atom_id res chain seq x y z
N ARG A 1 -6.66 -6.28 24.59
CA ARG A 1 -7.35 -5.19 23.87
C ARG A 1 -6.37 -4.35 23.04
N ASP A 2 -5.14 -4.13 23.51
CA ASP A 2 -4.17 -3.27 22.80
C ASP A 2 -3.61 -3.87 21.50
N ARG A 3 -3.49 -5.20 21.40
CA ARG A 3 -3.06 -5.86 20.16
C ARG A 3 -3.94 -5.48 18.96
N ARG A 4 -5.27 -5.62 19.08
CA ARG A 4 -6.21 -5.28 18.00
C ARG A 4 -6.15 -3.81 17.64
N LYS A 5 -6.02 -2.91 18.63
CA LYS A 5 -5.84 -1.47 18.38
C LYS A 5 -4.55 -1.17 17.61
N LYS A 6 -3.45 -1.87 17.91
CA LYS A 6 -2.18 -1.72 17.19
C LYS A 6 -2.27 -2.24 15.75
N ILE A 7 -2.97 -3.36 15.54
CA ILE A 7 -3.19 -3.92 14.20
C ILE A 7 -4.08 -2.98 13.38
N GLN A 8 -5.19 -2.48 13.95
CA GLN A 8 -6.03 -1.48 13.29
C GLN A 8 -5.24 -0.24 12.90
N LYS A 9 -4.43 0.30 13.83
CA LYS A 9 -3.58 1.45 13.52
C LYS A 9 -2.58 1.17 12.39
N ALA A 10 -2.07 -0.06 12.29
CA ALA A 10 -1.17 -0.43 11.20
C ALA A 10 -1.91 -0.49 9.85
N ILE A 11 -3.15 -1.01 9.83
CA ILE A 11 -4.01 -0.98 8.64
C ILE A 11 -4.29 0.46 8.21
N ASP A 12 -4.70 1.32 9.15
CA ASP A 12 -4.99 2.73 8.84
C ASP A 12 -3.75 3.43 8.23
N LEU A 13 -2.55 3.15 8.75
CA LEU A 13 -1.30 3.68 8.20
C LEU A 13 -0.95 3.10 6.82
N LEU A 14 -1.27 1.84 6.55
CA LEU A 14 -1.05 1.23 5.24
C LEU A 14 -2.00 1.82 4.21
N ASP A 15 -3.26 2.09 4.58
CA ASP A 15 -4.22 2.78 3.72
C ASP A 15 -3.74 4.18 3.34
N ASP A 16 -3.27 4.97 4.30
CA ASP A 16 -2.73 6.31 4.04
C ASP A 16 -1.56 6.24 3.03
N VAL A 17 -0.62 5.31 3.22
CA VAL A 17 0.55 5.16 2.33
C VAL A 17 0.14 4.61 0.96
N LEU A 18 -0.81 3.68 0.88
CA LEU A 18 -1.32 3.15 -0.39
C LEU A 18 -1.93 4.25 -1.25
N VAL A 19 -2.69 5.16 -0.65
CA VAL A 19 -3.24 6.33 -1.35
C VAL A 19 -2.11 7.21 -1.88
N ASP A 20 -1.13 7.55 -1.04
CA ASP A 20 0.00 8.38 -1.43
C ASP A 20 0.83 7.75 -2.58
N GLU A 21 1.10 6.44 -2.51
CA GLU A 21 1.87 5.72 -3.55
C GLU A 21 1.07 5.59 -4.86
N GLN A 22 -0.23 5.31 -4.80
CA GLN A 22 -1.07 5.26 -6.00
C GLN A 22 -1.18 6.63 -6.66
N GLU A 23 -1.39 7.69 -5.87
CA GLU A 23 -1.37 9.06 -6.39
C GLU A 23 -0.02 9.43 -7.00
N ALA A 24 1.09 9.03 -6.37
CA ALA A 24 2.42 9.26 -6.92
C ALA A 24 2.62 8.54 -8.26
N TYR A 25 2.15 7.28 -8.36
CA TYR A 25 2.20 6.51 -9.59
C TYR A 25 1.34 7.11 -10.70
N ASP A 26 0.08 7.43 -10.39
CA ASP A 26 -0.89 8.00 -11.33
C ASP A 26 -0.43 9.36 -11.86
N ASN A 27 0.29 10.14 -11.05
CA ASN A 27 0.86 11.43 -11.45
C ASN A 27 2.16 11.31 -12.25
N MET A 28 2.76 10.11 -12.38
CA MET A 28 3.92 9.92 -13.24
C MET A 28 3.53 10.04 -14.73
N PRO A 29 4.43 10.56 -15.59
CA PRO A 29 4.29 10.41 -17.03
C PRO A 29 4.13 8.94 -17.44
N GLU A 30 3.27 8.64 -18.42
CA GLU A 30 3.01 7.27 -18.92
C GLU A 30 4.30 6.53 -19.28
N ASN A 31 5.26 7.20 -19.92
CA ASN A 31 6.53 6.59 -20.28
C ASN A 31 7.42 6.22 -19.08
N LEU A 32 7.16 6.77 -17.89
CA LEU A 32 7.80 6.39 -16.64
C LEU A 32 6.99 5.34 -15.87
N GLN A 33 5.67 5.32 -16.03
CA GLN A 33 4.81 4.24 -15.53
C GLN A 33 5.17 2.91 -16.21
N ASP A 34 5.38 2.91 -17.53
CA ASP A 34 5.79 1.72 -18.31
C ASP A 34 7.30 1.39 -18.20
N SER A 35 8.02 2.02 -17.27
CA SER A 35 9.46 1.81 -17.09
C SER A 35 9.74 0.93 -15.87
N ASP A 36 10.98 0.42 -15.76
CA ASP A 36 11.45 -0.31 -14.57
C ASP A 36 11.13 0.42 -13.25
N LYS A 37 11.10 1.76 -13.28
CA LYS A 37 10.73 2.58 -12.12
C LYS A 37 9.24 2.43 -11.77
N GLY A 38 8.36 2.48 -12.77
CA GLY A 38 6.92 2.27 -12.58
C GLY A 38 6.62 0.85 -12.12
N ASP A 39 7.27 -0.16 -12.73
CA ASP A 39 7.16 -1.56 -12.28
C ASP A 39 7.58 -1.73 -10.81
N THR A 40 8.64 -1.04 -10.40
CA THR A 40 9.10 -1.06 -9.00
C THR A 40 8.06 -0.42 -8.06
N MET A 41 7.46 0.70 -8.46
CA MET A 41 6.42 1.37 -7.68
C MET A 41 5.15 0.52 -7.59
N GLN A 42 4.70 -0.06 -8.71
CA GLN A 42 3.55 -0.98 -8.72
C GLN A 42 3.80 -2.20 -7.83
N THR A 43 4.99 -2.79 -7.88
CA THR A 43 5.37 -3.88 -6.97
C THR A 43 5.35 -3.42 -5.50
N GLY A 44 5.74 -2.19 -5.21
CA GLY A 44 5.63 -1.59 -3.87
C GLY A 44 4.19 -1.49 -3.40
N ILE A 45 3.31 -0.94 -4.25
CA ILE A 45 1.86 -0.83 -4.01
C ILE A 45 1.25 -2.20 -3.75
N ASP A 46 1.53 -3.19 -4.60
CA ASP A 46 1.02 -4.55 -4.47
C ASP A 46 1.44 -5.18 -3.12
N ASN A 47 2.71 -5.03 -2.73
CA ASN A 47 3.21 -5.54 -1.45
C ASN A 47 2.55 -4.86 -0.23
N LEU A 48 2.25 -3.56 -0.33
CA LEU A 48 1.55 -2.82 0.73
C LEU A 48 0.09 -3.30 0.86
N GLN A 49 -0.59 -3.53 -0.27
CA GLN A 49 -1.94 -4.06 -0.30
C GLN A 49 -2.00 -5.47 0.28
N ASP A 50 -1.11 -6.37 -0.14
CA ASP A 50 -1.01 -7.73 0.41
C ASP A 50 -0.76 -7.70 1.92
N GLY A 51 0.14 -6.83 2.39
CA GLY A 51 0.42 -6.65 3.81
C GLY A 51 -0.80 -6.17 4.60
N LYS A 52 -1.60 -5.26 4.02
CA LYS A 52 -2.83 -4.76 4.61
C LYS A 52 -3.88 -5.87 4.71
N ASP A 53 -4.11 -6.61 3.63
CA ASP A 53 -5.10 -7.69 3.58
C ASP A 53 -4.80 -8.77 4.62
N LEU A 54 -3.52 -9.14 4.79
CA LEU A 54 -3.09 -10.07 5.84
C LEU A 54 -3.38 -9.56 7.26
N LEU A 55 -3.26 -8.25 7.51
CA LEU A 55 -3.57 -7.66 8.82
C LEU A 55 -5.09 -7.59 9.07
N GLU A 56 -5.88 -7.33 8.04
CA GLU A 56 -7.34 -7.37 8.11
C GLU A 56 -7.85 -8.78 8.43
N GLU A 57 -7.26 -9.82 7.81
CA GLU A 57 -7.58 -11.21 8.11
C GLU A 57 -7.31 -11.57 9.58
N VAL A 58 -6.28 -10.99 10.21
CA VAL A 58 -5.98 -11.20 11.64
C VAL A 58 -7.03 -10.54 12.57
N LEU A 59 -7.78 -9.56 12.08
CA LEU A 59 -8.83 -8.88 12.84
C LEU A 59 -10.22 -9.49 12.68
N ALA A 60 -10.46 -10.23 11.59
CA ALA A 60 -11.67 -11.02 11.35
C ALA A 60 -11.92 -12.05 12.48
#